data_AF-A0A7X3VMJ2-F1
#
_entry.id   AF-A0A7X3VMJ2-F1
#
_cell.length_a   1.000
_cell.length_b   1.000
_cell.length_c   1.000
_cell.angle_alpha   90.00
_cell.angle_beta   90.00
_cell.angle_gamma   90.00
#
_symmetry.space_group_name_H-M   'P 1'
#
loop_
_entity.id
_entity.type
_entity.pdbx_description
1 polymer ?
#
loop_
_entity_poly.entity_id
_entity_poly.type
_entity_poly.pdbx_seq_one_letter_code
_entity_poly.pdbx_strand_id
1 'polypeptide(L)'
;RLYNAIRTVTDKPILYAINTHYHWDHTNGNTIFHQAGATVVAREMTKEFMVNRSPRQEAFLRSRGFTLGDPPFLPQQTFAHETELDLGNQSLHLIHLGKAETDDATAVRIPAENCIVSGDTVMTGSFPIFGQPVMNEGLMANHDWINTINELRTYAPKCVLPGHGPLAQDAEIDLLLQIEAYFLTEVRKCVEQGMSLAELLAEMETNFPDWIRSIAEVWGTPRYAILRVYRGLIDDPEPGWQHLKPSAIPAADAEKLHERTHELEEFEAYRETAEEVAEGNDFGLAIAILKTAAEKFSNLPEAWTAYANLVTQASRSVSSVLEKGDFFVEAKKALNTALELDPDYAPAHLLRGYNHILSAYRNGDETKTGLASIYKALVNGLQGTQLAQAYFSIGLAHRTNGDETLAREAFAKAIAADARFMPAQLANMA
;
A
#
# COMPACT_ATOMS: atom_id res chain seq x y z
N ARG A 1 -9.13 15.47 5.39
CA ARG A 1 -9.52 14.72 6.61
C ARG A 1 -8.83 15.26 7.86
N LEU A 2 -7.49 15.23 7.94
CA LEU A 2 -6.74 15.73 9.12
C LEU A 2 -7.08 17.17 9.54
N TYR A 3 -7.13 18.11 8.58
CA TYR A 3 -7.53 19.50 8.87
C TYR A 3 -8.89 19.59 9.60
N ASN A 4 -9.90 18.85 9.11
CA ASN A 4 -11.22 18.83 9.74
C ASN A 4 -11.18 18.20 11.14
N ALA A 5 -10.38 17.14 11.34
CA ALA A 5 -10.21 16.53 12.66
C ALA A 5 -9.54 17.48 13.66
N ILE A 6 -8.56 18.28 13.24
CA ILE A 6 -7.98 19.34 14.09
C ILE A 6 -9.05 20.35 14.50
N ARG A 7 -9.94 20.72 13.58
CA ARG A 7 -11.04 21.66 13.83
C ARG A 7 -12.11 21.14 14.78
N THR A 8 -12.21 19.82 15.01
CA THR A 8 -13.09 19.29 16.07
C THR A 8 -12.46 19.41 17.47
N VAL A 9 -11.16 19.71 17.55
CA VAL A 9 -10.41 19.82 18.81
C VAL A 9 -10.12 21.28 19.17
N THR A 10 -9.84 22.14 18.18
CA THR A 10 -9.45 23.54 18.41
C THR A 10 -9.74 24.47 17.24
N ASP A 11 -10.15 25.70 17.58
CA ASP A 11 -10.33 26.80 16.62
C ASP A 11 -9.10 27.71 16.50
N LYS A 12 -8.02 27.45 17.24
CA LYS A 12 -6.80 28.26 17.17
C LYS A 12 -6.20 28.27 15.74
N PRO A 13 -5.50 29.34 15.34
CA PRO A 13 -4.77 29.37 14.08
C PRO A 13 -3.74 28.24 14.02
N ILE A 14 -3.60 27.61 12.84
CA ILE A 14 -2.55 26.64 12.59
C ILE A 14 -1.35 27.43 12.07
N LEU A 15 -0.31 27.58 12.89
CA LEU A 15 0.85 28.40 12.55
C LEU A 15 1.85 27.66 11.66
N TYR A 16 2.03 26.36 11.91
CA TYR A 16 3.04 25.54 11.23
C TYR A 16 2.47 24.20 10.79
N ALA A 17 2.97 23.71 9.65
CA ALA A 17 2.88 22.32 9.22
C ALA A 17 4.30 21.80 9.01
N ILE A 18 4.73 20.79 9.78
CA ILE A 18 6.11 20.32 9.79
C ILE A 18 6.17 18.99 9.03
N ASN A 19 6.98 18.92 7.97
CA ASN A 19 7.24 17.66 7.27
C ASN A 19 8.38 16.94 7.98
N THR A 20 8.12 15.72 8.45
CA THR A 20 9.13 14.85 9.07
C THR A 20 10.11 14.29 8.05
N HIS A 21 9.64 13.98 6.83
CA HIS A 21 10.44 13.54 5.70
C HIS A 21 9.64 13.71 4.39
N TYR A 22 10.27 13.43 3.25
CA TYR A 22 9.76 13.81 1.93
C TYR A 22 8.64 12.91 1.34
N HIS A 23 8.30 11.79 1.98
CA HIS A 23 7.36 10.83 1.40
C HIS A 23 5.99 11.44 1.15
N TRP A 24 5.29 10.83 0.20
CA TRP A 24 4.07 11.39 -0.35
C TRP A 24 2.97 11.50 0.69
N ASP A 25 2.75 10.47 1.50
CA ASP A 25 1.75 10.41 2.56
C ASP A 25 2.02 11.41 3.70
N HIS A 26 3.25 11.88 3.88
CA HIS A 26 3.63 12.89 4.88
C HIS A 26 3.48 14.34 4.37
N THR A 27 3.51 14.55 3.06
CA THR A 27 3.65 15.90 2.47
C THR A 27 2.50 16.28 1.53
N ASN A 28 1.71 15.32 1.06
CA ASN A 28 0.64 15.58 0.09
C ASN A 28 -0.47 16.50 0.65
N GLY A 29 -0.56 16.63 1.96
CA GLY A 29 -1.48 17.53 2.65
C GLY A 29 -1.03 19.01 2.71
N ASN A 30 0.20 19.34 2.33
CA ASN A 30 0.79 20.68 2.57
C ASN A 30 -0.05 21.82 2.01
N THR A 31 -0.61 21.64 0.80
CA THR A 31 -1.42 22.67 0.15
C THR A 31 -2.62 23.09 1.00
N ILE A 32 -3.26 22.15 1.69
CA ILE A 32 -4.41 22.42 2.56
C ILE A 32 -4.00 23.26 3.77
N PHE A 33 -2.88 22.92 4.42
CA PHE A 33 -2.39 23.66 5.57
C PHE A 33 -1.86 25.05 5.19
N HIS A 34 -1.17 25.16 4.05
CA HIS A 34 -0.73 26.43 3.52
C HIS A 34 -1.91 27.37 3.23
N GLN A 35 -2.95 26.88 2.56
CA GLN A 35 -4.17 27.66 2.29
C GLN A 35 -4.88 28.11 3.57
N ALA A 36 -4.75 27.35 4.66
CA ALA A 36 -5.26 27.71 5.97
C ALA A 36 -4.38 28.72 6.74
N GLY A 37 -3.27 29.17 6.14
CA GLY A 37 -2.37 30.18 6.71
C GLY A 37 -1.13 29.64 7.43
N ALA A 38 -0.90 28.32 7.41
CA ALA A 38 0.27 27.73 8.05
C ALA A 38 1.55 27.91 7.21
N THR A 39 2.67 28.11 7.91
CA THR A 39 4.02 27.98 7.32
C THR A 39 4.41 26.51 7.29
N VAL A 40 4.70 25.99 6.10
CA VAL A 40 5.24 24.65 5.89
C VAL A 40 6.75 24.68 6.15
N VAL A 41 7.19 23.87 7.11
CA VAL A 41 8.57 23.77 7.60
C VAL A 41 9.10 22.38 7.32
N ALA A 42 10.35 22.27 6.86
CA ALA A 42 11.02 20.98 6.68
C ALA A 42 12.54 21.14 6.74
N ARG A 43 13.27 20.02 6.76
CA ARG A 43 14.72 20.04 6.52
C ARG A 43 15.01 20.52 5.09
N GLU A 44 16.17 21.12 4.86
CA GLU A 44 16.62 21.50 3.51
C GLU A 44 16.58 20.31 2.54
N MET A 45 17.12 19.17 2.97
CA MET A 45 17.13 17.92 2.19
C MET A 45 15.72 17.40 1.88
N THR A 46 14.76 17.56 2.80
CA THR A 46 13.35 17.20 2.55
C THR A 46 12.79 18.02 1.40
N LYS A 47 13.04 19.33 1.38
CA LYS A 47 12.61 20.19 0.27
C LYS A 47 13.29 19.80 -1.04
N GLU A 48 14.58 19.48 -1.02
CA GLU A 48 15.31 19.00 -2.19
C GLU A 48 14.73 17.70 -2.74
N PHE A 49 14.44 16.71 -1.88
CA PHE A 49 13.81 15.45 -2.30
C PHE A 49 12.38 15.66 -2.82
N MET A 50 11.61 16.58 -2.24
CA MET A 50 10.30 16.96 -2.75
C MET A 50 10.38 17.60 -4.15
N VAL A 51 11.37 18.45 -4.40
CA VAL A 51 11.60 19.08 -5.72
C VAL A 51 12.05 18.05 -6.75
N ASN A 52 12.92 17.13 -6.35
CA ASN A 52 13.52 16.14 -7.22
C ASN A 52 12.78 14.78 -7.19
N ARG A 53 11.48 14.79 -6.88
CA ARG A 53 10.68 13.57 -6.83
C ARG A 53 10.82 12.78 -8.12
N SER A 54 11.19 11.52 -7.97
CA SER A 54 11.44 10.66 -9.11
C SER A 54 10.11 10.30 -9.79
N PRO A 55 9.99 10.44 -11.12
CA PRO A 55 8.87 9.87 -11.87
C PRO A 55 8.65 8.37 -11.58
N ARG A 56 9.71 7.66 -11.16
CA ARG A 56 9.65 6.26 -10.74
C ARG A 56 8.80 6.07 -9.48
N GLN A 57 8.88 6.97 -8.50
CA GLN A 57 8.05 6.93 -7.29
C GLN A 57 6.58 7.14 -7.63
N GLU A 58 6.29 8.12 -8.49
CA GLU A 58 4.91 8.38 -8.92
C GLU A 58 4.32 7.19 -9.69
N ALA A 59 5.09 6.64 -10.64
CA ALA A 59 4.68 5.45 -11.39
C ALA A 59 4.44 4.26 -10.45
N PHE A 60 5.30 4.07 -9.44
CA PHE A 60 5.14 3.02 -8.45
C PHE A 60 3.85 3.18 -7.66
N LEU A 61 3.57 4.35 -7.08
CA LEU A 61 2.33 4.60 -6.32
C LEU A 61 1.09 4.41 -7.20
N ARG A 62 1.09 4.95 -8.43
CA ARG A 62 -0.02 4.75 -9.38
C ARG A 62 -0.25 3.27 -9.71
N SER A 63 0.83 2.48 -9.80
CA SER A 63 0.73 1.02 -10.03
C SER A 63 0.06 0.27 -8.88
N ARG A 64 0.12 0.83 -7.65
CA ARG A 64 -0.54 0.27 -6.46
C ARG A 64 -1.95 0.82 -6.24
N GLY A 65 -2.48 1.60 -7.19
CA GLY A 65 -3.85 2.09 -7.17
C GLY A 65 -4.04 3.47 -6.55
N PHE A 66 -2.96 4.16 -6.16
CA PHE A 66 -3.03 5.52 -5.65
C PHE A 66 -3.30 6.53 -6.75
N THR A 67 -4.18 7.49 -6.46
CA THR A 67 -4.39 8.65 -7.32
C THR A 67 -3.57 9.82 -6.81
N LEU A 68 -2.50 10.17 -7.53
CA LEU A 68 -1.68 11.34 -7.18
C LEU A 68 -2.32 12.58 -7.82
N GLY A 69 -2.67 13.56 -6.98
CA GLY A 69 -3.16 14.87 -7.39
C GLY A 69 -2.03 15.82 -7.81
N ASP A 70 -2.28 17.12 -7.69
CA ASP A 70 -1.25 18.14 -7.95
C ASP A 70 -0.05 17.97 -7.00
N PRO A 71 1.17 18.36 -7.44
CA PRO A 71 2.33 18.35 -6.56
C PRO A 71 2.08 19.13 -5.26
N PRO A 72 2.53 18.61 -4.09
CA PRO A 72 2.29 19.29 -2.82
C PRO A 72 3.01 20.64 -2.75
N PHE A 73 2.40 21.56 -2.00
CA PHE A 73 3.06 22.83 -1.67
C PHE A 73 4.41 22.58 -0.98
N LEU A 74 5.46 23.23 -1.48
CA LEU A 74 6.83 23.06 -0.99
C LEU A 74 7.07 23.84 0.32
N PRO A 75 7.95 23.37 1.23
CA PRO A 75 8.31 24.10 2.45
C PRO A 75 8.81 25.52 2.16
N GLN A 76 8.26 26.53 2.86
CA GLN A 76 8.74 27.91 2.77
C GLN A 76 9.94 28.16 3.69
N GLN A 77 9.93 27.55 4.88
CA GLN A 77 11.02 27.64 5.85
C GLN A 77 11.76 26.31 5.91
N THR A 78 13.08 26.37 5.82
CA THR A 78 13.96 25.22 5.91
C THR A 78 14.98 25.36 7.01
N PHE A 79 15.50 24.23 7.50
CA PHE A 79 16.63 24.18 8.42
C PHE A 79 17.60 23.07 8.00
N ALA A 80 18.88 23.26 8.34
CA ALA A 80 19.93 22.31 8.01
C ALA A 80 19.95 21.12 8.98
N HIS A 81 20.29 21.33 10.25
CA HIS A 81 20.44 20.25 11.24
C HIS A 81 19.40 20.31 12.36
N GLU A 82 19.26 21.48 12.98
CA GLU A 82 18.27 21.74 14.02
C GLU A 82 17.67 23.15 13.90
N THR A 83 16.47 23.32 14.43
CA THR A 83 15.83 24.63 14.60
C THR A 83 14.81 24.59 15.73
N GLU A 84 14.42 25.76 16.23
CA GLU A 84 13.39 25.92 17.24
C GLU A 84 12.22 26.72 16.67
N LEU A 85 11.01 26.21 16.87
CA LEU A 85 9.77 26.94 16.61
C LEU A 85 9.14 27.33 17.95
N ASP A 86 9.08 28.64 18.20
CA ASP A 86 8.47 29.19 19.41
C ASP A 86 6.96 29.43 19.19
N LEU A 87 6.13 28.73 19.96
CA LEU A 87 4.67 28.89 20.00
C LEU A 87 4.22 29.78 21.17
N GLY A 88 5.15 30.49 21.82
CA GLY A 88 4.95 31.36 22.97
C GLY A 88 5.23 30.66 24.28
N ASN A 89 4.30 29.83 24.75
CA ASN A 89 4.45 29.07 26.00
C ASN A 89 4.99 27.64 25.80
N GLN A 90 5.30 27.29 24.56
CA GLN A 90 5.79 25.98 24.14
C GLN A 90 6.83 26.18 23.04
N SER A 91 8.02 25.60 23.18
CA SER A 91 8.96 25.47 22.08
C SER A 91 8.86 24.07 21.45
N LEU A 92 9.07 24.00 20.15
CA LEU A 92 9.27 22.75 19.41
C LEU A 92 10.70 22.74 18.87
N HIS A 93 11.45 21.68 19.15
CA HIS A 93 12.81 21.53 18.63
C HIS A 93 12.77 20.52 17.49
N LEU A 94 13.05 20.97 16.27
CA LEU A 94 13.15 20.12 15.10
C LEU A 94 14.61 19.73 14.94
N ILE A 95 14.89 18.42 14.88
CA ILE A 95 16.26 17.89 14.99
C ILE A 95 16.42 16.73 14.01
N HIS A 96 17.52 16.71 13.28
CA HIS A 96 17.93 15.56 12.49
C HIS A 96 18.89 14.68 13.29
N LEU A 97 18.39 13.54 13.77
CA LEU A 97 19.17 12.61 14.61
C LEU A 97 20.04 11.63 13.80
N GLY A 98 19.82 11.55 12.48
CA GLY A 98 20.52 10.65 11.58
C GLY A 98 19.58 10.09 10.51
N LYS A 99 20.11 9.17 9.69
CA LYS A 99 19.35 8.49 8.64
C LYS A 99 18.44 7.42 9.24
N ALA A 100 17.25 7.28 8.70
CA ALA A 100 16.27 6.29 9.14
C ALA A 100 15.56 5.70 7.91
N GLU A 101 14.24 5.64 7.93
CA GLU A 101 13.40 5.28 6.77
C GLU A 101 13.76 6.10 5.53
N THR A 102 14.12 7.37 5.74
CA THR A 102 14.76 8.25 4.75
C THR A 102 16.02 8.93 5.29
N ASP A 103 16.82 9.48 4.37
CA ASP A 103 18.02 10.26 4.69
C ASP A 103 17.70 11.66 5.27
N ASP A 104 16.49 12.17 5.05
CA ASP A 104 16.03 13.50 5.47
C ASP A 104 15.18 13.50 6.75
N ALA A 105 15.12 12.37 7.45
CA ALA A 105 14.30 12.17 8.64
C ALA A 105 14.49 13.28 9.69
N THR A 106 13.37 13.81 10.19
CA THR A 106 13.32 14.87 11.20
C THR A 106 12.49 14.42 12.39
N ALA A 107 13.07 14.51 13.59
CA ALA A 107 12.36 14.38 14.85
C ALA A 107 11.88 15.76 15.34
N VAL A 108 10.69 15.80 15.94
CA VAL A 108 10.15 17.00 16.62
C VAL A 108 10.09 16.71 18.11
N ARG A 109 11.03 17.26 18.88
CA ARG A 109 11.02 17.18 20.33
C ARG A 109 10.09 18.25 20.90
N ILE A 110 9.26 17.82 21.84
CA ILE A 110 8.27 18.63 22.53
C ILE A 110 8.68 18.66 24.02
N PRO A 111 9.49 19.65 24.46
CA PRO A 111 10.15 19.61 25.76
C PRO A 111 9.19 19.64 26.95
N ALA A 112 8.10 20.41 26.91
CA ALA A 112 7.18 20.52 28.05
C ALA A 112 6.47 19.20 28.36
N GLU A 113 6.19 18.40 27.33
CA GLU A 113 5.56 17.07 27.43
C GLU A 113 6.59 15.95 27.58
N ASN A 114 7.88 16.24 27.37
CA ASN A 114 8.96 15.27 27.22
C ASN A 114 8.61 14.17 26.20
N CYS A 115 8.12 14.54 25.02
CA CYS A 115 7.81 13.59 23.95
C CYS A 115 8.50 13.95 22.65
N ILE A 116 8.65 12.96 21.76
CA ILE A 116 9.25 13.11 20.44
C ILE A 116 8.25 12.61 19.39
N VAL A 117 7.96 13.43 18.38
CA VAL A 117 7.37 12.94 17.12
C VAL A 117 8.53 12.51 16.24
N SER A 118 8.63 11.23 15.93
CA SER A 118 9.79 10.67 15.22
C SER A 118 9.63 10.66 13.70
N GLY A 119 8.42 10.90 13.19
CA GLY A 119 8.07 10.45 11.84
C GLY A 119 8.35 8.94 11.71
N ASP A 120 8.75 8.52 10.52
CA ASP A 120 8.97 7.10 10.22
C ASP A 120 10.30 6.55 10.72
N THR A 121 11.07 7.33 11.51
CA THR A 121 12.20 6.78 12.27
C THR A 121 11.75 5.69 13.25
N VAL A 122 10.55 5.82 13.81
CA VAL A 122 9.89 4.76 14.58
C VAL A 122 8.53 4.49 13.93
N MET A 123 8.24 3.22 13.72
CA MET A 123 6.94 2.74 13.23
C MET A 123 6.50 1.56 14.11
N THR A 124 5.20 1.48 14.39
CA THR A 124 4.67 0.45 15.32
C THR A 124 3.39 -0.21 14.78
N GLY A 125 2.95 -1.28 15.43
CA GLY A 125 1.67 -1.94 15.14
C GLY A 125 1.66 -2.90 13.93
N SER A 126 2.68 -2.86 13.08
CA SER A 126 2.89 -3.83 12.00
C SER A 126 4.36 -3.95 11.65
N PHE A 127 4.71 -4.93 10.81
CA PHE A 127 6.06 -5.08 10.28
C PHE A 127 6.47 -3.78 9.54
N PRO A 128 7.60 -3.16 9.90
CA PRO A 128 7.99 -1.85 9.38
C PRO A 128 8.31 -1.91 7.89
N ILE A 129 8.12 -0.80 7.19
CA ILE A 129 8.67 -0.63 5.85
C ILE A 129 10.09 -0.11 5.97
N PHE A 130 11.06 -0.87 5.48
CA PHE A 130 12.46 -0.50 5.58
C PHE A 130 12.95 0.34 4.39
N GLY A 131 12.14 1.31 3.95
CA GLY A 131 12.41 2.20 2.82
C GLY A 131 11.75 1.77 1.51
N GLN A 132 11.49 2.73 0.62
CA GLN A 132 10.65 2.48 -0.56
C GLN A 132 11.23 1.47 -1.56
N PRO A 133 10.38 0.67 -2.23
CA PRO A 133 10.82 -0.37 -3.15
C PRO A 133 11.64 0.13 -4.35
N VAL A 134 11.52 1.40 -4.71
CA VAL A 134 12.11 1.99 -5.91
C VAL A 134 13.21 3.03 -5.62
N MET A 135 13.58 3.20 -4.35
CA MET A 135 14.54 4.22 -3.88
C MET A 135 15.67 3.62 -3.03
N ASN A 136 16.80 4.32 -2.96
CA ASN A 136 17.96 3.98 -2.14
C ASN A 136 17.93 4.71 -0.79
N GLU A 137 17.01 4.31 0.09
CA GLU A 137 16.80 4.85 1.46
C GLU A 137 16.62 3.72 2.51
N GLY A 138 16.17 3.98 3.73
CA GLY A 138 15.83 2.94 4.70
C GLY A 138 16.97 2.00 5.14
N LEU A 139 16.64 0.75 5.46
CA LEU A 139 17.56 -0.22 6.07
C LEU A 139 18.58 -0.78 5.07
N MET A 140 19.65 -0.03 4.84
CA MET A 140 20.80 -0.50 4.07
C MET A 140 21.63 -1.48 4.91
N ALA A 141 22.60 -2.19 4.31
CA ALA A 141 23.44 -3.17 5.00
C ALA A 141 24.49 -2.52 5.94
N ASN A 142 24.07 -1.56 6.76
CA ASN A 142 24.82 -0.80 7.76
C ASN A 142 23.95 -0.63 9.02
N HIS A 143 24.41 0.16 10.00
CA HIS A 143 23.71 0.37 11.27
C HIS A 143 23.18 1.81 11.43
N ASP A 144 23.01 2.56 10.34
CA ASP A 144 22.68 3.99 10.42
C ASP A 144 21.34 4.24 11.12
N TRP A 145 20.31 3.46 10.78
CA TRP A 145 18.98 3.59 11.37
C TRP A 145 18.96 3.17 12.85
N ILE A 146 19.57 2.03 13.19
CA ILE A 146 19.82 1.62 14.58
C ILE A 146 20.49 2.73 15.39
N ASN A 147 21.53 3.37 14.83
CA ASN A 147 22.24 4.47 15.50
C ASN A 147 21.33 5.69 15.71
N THR A 148 20.50 6.03 14.73
CA THR A 148 19.50 7.11 14.83
C THR A 148 18.47 6.84 15.93
N ILE A 149 17.97 5.60 16.05
CA ILE A 149 17.05 5.22 17.12
C ILE A 149 17.76 5.28 18.49
N ASN A 150 19.01 4.85 18.58
CA ASN A 150 19.79 4.95 19.80
C ASN A 150 20.03 6.41 20.21
N GLU A 151 20.32 7.30 19.27
CA GLU A 151 20.44 8.74 19.51
C GLU A 151 19.12 9.32 20.04
N LEU A 152 17.98 8.93 19.46
CA LEU A 152 16.65 9.32 19.94
C LEU A 152 16.43 8.91 21.41
N ARG A 153 16.89 7.71 21.81
CA ARG A 153 16.75 7.23 23.20
C ARG A 153 17.56 8.05 24.21
N THR A 154 18.63 8.74 23.79
CA THR A 154 19.44 9.56 24.71
C THR A 154 18.67 10.72 25.33
N TYR A 155 17.59 11.17 24.68
CA TYR A 155 16.69 12.20 25.19
C TYR A 155 15.78 11.71 26.32
N ALA A 156 15.74 10.39 26.60
CA ALA A 156 14.84 9.76 27.56
C ALA A 156 13.38 10.28 27.44
N PRO A 157 12.77 10.26 26.24
CA PRO A 157 11.41 10.75 26.06
C PRO A 157 10.43 9.91 26.86
N LYS A 158 9.46 10.57 27.50
CA LYS A 158 8.32 9.92 28.15
C LYS A 158 7.44 9.18 27.13
N CYS A 159 7.38 9.68 25.90
CA CYS A 159 6.63 9.04 24.82
C CYS A 159 7.21 9.35 23.43
N VAL A 160 7.09 8.40 22.52
CA VAL A 160 7.46 8.58 21.10
C VAL A 160 6.20 8.40 20.24
N LEU A 161 5.87 9.44 19.47
CA LEU A 161 4.80 9.45 18.51
C LEU A 161 5.37 9.03 17.15
N PRO A 162 5.12 7.80 16.67
CA PRO A 162 5.60 7.36 15.37
C PRO A 162 4.87 8.06 14.23
N GLY A 163 5.44 8.02 13.04
CA GLY A 163 4.77 8.48 11.83
C GLY A 163 3.60 7.57 11.43
N HIS A 164 3.73 6.27 11.69
CA HIS A 164 2.67 5.28 11.53
C HIS A 164 2.57 4.32 12.72
N GLY A 165 1.34 3.96 13.07
CA GLY A 165 1.03 3.02 14.14
C GLY A 165 0.65 3.69 15.48
N PRO A 166 0.32 2.89 16.51
CA PRO A 166 0.05 3.37 17.86
C PRO A 166 1.26 4.06 18.52
N LEU A 167 1.03 4.79 19.62
CA LEU A 167 2.11 5.38 20.41
C LEU A 167 3.17 4.33 20.78
N ALA A 168 4.45 4.64 20.53
CA ALA A 168 5.54 3.72 20.82
C ALA A 168 5.98 3.82 22.28
N GLN A 169 6.21 2.67 22.89
CA GLN A 169 6.89 2.52 24.18
C GLN A 169 8.22 1.79 23.97
N ASP A 170 8.96 1.56 25.06
CA ASP A 170 10.26 0.89 25.01
C ASP A 170 10.19 -0.47 24.31
N ALA A 171 9.12 -1.25 24.53
CA ALA A 171 8.95 -2.56 23.91
C ALA A 171 8.84 -2.50 22.39
N GLU A 172 8.11 -1.52 21.84
CA GLU A 172 8.00 -1.35 20.38
C GLU A 172 9.32 -0.88 19.76
N ILE A 173 10.05 0.01 20.45
CA ILE A 173 11.37 0.48 20.00
C ILE A 173 12.40 -0.66 20.05
N ASP A 174 12.41 -1.43 21.14
CA ASP A 174 13.29 -2.58 21.29
C ASP A 174 12.98 -3.66 20.23
N LEU A 175 11.70 -3.88 19.92
CA LEU A 175 11.29 -4.78 18.84
C LEU A 175 11.78 -4.28 17.47
N LEU A 176 11.63 -2.98 17.17
CA LEU A 176 12.12 -2.41 15.90
C LEU A 176 13.63 -2.62 15.75
N LEU A 177 14.40 -2.31 16.79
CA LEU A 177 15.85 -2.55 16.84
C LEU A 177 16.20 -4.03 16.67
N GLN A 178 15.43 -4.93 17.29
CA GLN A 178 15.61 -6.38 17.17
C GLN A 178 15.36 -6.87 15.74
N ILE A 179 14.32 -6.34 15.07
CA ILE A 179 14.00 -6.65 13.67
C ILE A 179 15.17 -6.21 12.77
N GLU A 180 15.59 -4.96 12.87
CA GLU A 180 16.70 -4.41 12.06
C GLU A 180 17.97 -5.25 12.24
N ALA A 181 18.39 -5.50 13.48
CA ALA A 181 19.59 -6.29 13.79
C ALA A 181 19.52 -7.74 13.27
N TYR A 182 18.33 -8.37 13.36
CA TYR A 182 18.11 -9.71 12.84
C TYR A 182 18.34 -9.78 11.33
N PHE A 183 17.69 -8.90 10.55
CA PHE A 183 17.84 -8.93 9.08
C PHE A 183 19.24 -8.51 8.63
N LEU A 184 19.87 -7.53 9.29
CA LEU A 184 21.27 -7.16 9.01
C LEU A 184 22.24 -8.32 9.20
N THR A 185 21.99 -9.17 10.21
CA THR A 185 22.86 -10.30 10.55
C THR A 185 22.59 -11.51 9.66
N GLU A 186 21.34 -11.98 9.58
CA GLU A 186 21.03 -13.24 8.88
C GLU A 186 21.17 -13.11 7.36
N VAL A 187 20.78 -11.98 6.77
CA VAL A 187 20.95 -11.76 5.32
C VAL A 187 22.43 -11.72 4.96
N ARG A 188 23.25 -11.01 5.75
CA ARG A 188 24.70 -10.95 5.54
C ARG A 188 25.33 -12.33 5.61
N LYS A 189 24.98 -13.11 6.62
CA LYS A 189 25.45 -14.49 6.79
C LYS A 189 25.13 -15.36 5.57
N CYS A 190 23.91 -15.29 5.04
CA CYS A 190 23.53 -16.03 3.83
C CYS A 190 24.33 -15.59 2.60
N VAL A 191 24.54 -14.28 2.41
CA VAL A 191 25.35 -13.75 1.30
C VAL A 191 26.82 -14.17 1.42
N GLU A 192 27.40 -14.13 2.62
CA GLU A 192 28.78 -14.58 2.88
C GLU A 192 28.97 -16.08 2.66
N GLN A 193 27.90 -16.87 2.78
CA GLN A 193 27.88 -18.29 2.40
C GLN A 193 27.77 -18.52 0.89
N GLY A 194 27.64 -17.46 0.09
CA GLY A 194 27.53 -17.52 -1.36
C GLY A 194 26.14 -17.89 -1.88
N MET A 195 25.09 -17.79 -1.04
CA MET A 195 23.72 -18.05 -1.47
C MET A 195 23.26 -17.02 -2.51
N SER A 196 22.61 -17.50 -3.57
CA SER A 196 21.83 -16.66 -4.47
C SER A 196 20.62 -16.04 -3.75
N LEU A 197 20.03 -14.98 -4.32
CA LEU A 197 18.83 -14.36 -3.74
C LEU A 197 17.68 -15.35 -3.55
N ALA A 198 17.49 -16.28 -4.50
CA ALA A 198 16.45 -17.29 -4.42
C ALA A 198 16.69 -18.28 -3.26
N GLU A 199 17.94 -18.75 -3.09
CA GLU A 199 18.33 -19.63 -1.99
C GLU A 199 18.20 -18.93 -0.64
N LEU A 200 18.65 -17.67 -0.56
CA LEU A 200 18.56 -16.86 0.65
C LEU A 200 17.10 -16.65 1.08
N LEU A 201 16.22 -16.26 0.15
CA LEU A 201 14.79 -16.11 0.42
C LEU A 201 14.17 -17.43 0.90
N ALA A 202 14.46 -18.54 0.21
CA ALA A 202 13.94 -19.86 0.59
C ALA A 202 14.43 -20.28 1.99
N GLU A 203 15.71 -20.08 2.29
CA GLU A 203 16.31 -20.40 3.59
C GLU A 203 15.67 -19.57 4.72
N MET A 204 15.64 -18.25 4.57
CA MET A 204 15.12 -17.37 5.63
C MET A 204 13.60 -17.49 5.82
N GLU A 205 12.82 -17.56 4.73
CA GLU A 205 11.36 -17.67 4.84
C GLU A 205 10.91 -18.99 5.47
N THR A 206 11.66 -20.07 5.21
CA THR A 206 11.45 -21.38 5.86
C THR A 206 11.81 -21.34 7.34
N ASN A 207 12.86 -20.60 7.70
CA ASN A 207 13.45 -20.63 9.03
C ASN A 207 13.20 -19.37 9.88
N PHE A 208 12.25 -18.51 9.51
CA PHE A 208 11.92 -17.34 10.34
C PHE A 208 11.55 -17.77 11.76
N PRO A 209 12.09 -17.07 12.77
CA PRO A 209 11.72 -17.33 14.16
C PRO A 209 10.26 -16.92 14.41
N ASP A 210 9.61 -17.59 15.37
CA ASP A 210 8.18 -17.38 15.67
C ASP A 210 7.84 -15.92 15.97
N TRP A 211 8.76 -15.18 16.61
CA TRP A 211 8.55 -13.76 16.92
C TRP A 211 8.46 -12.91 15.65
N ILE A 212 9.18 -13.21 14.56
CA ILE A 212 9.02 -12.55 13.26
C ILE A 212 7.68 -12.94 12.63
N ARG A 213 7.34 -14.24 12.65
CA ARG A 213 6.09 -14.76 12.06
C ARG A 213 4.84 -14.20 12.74
N SER A 214 4.96 -13.80 14.01
CA SER A 214 3.86 -13.25 14.80
C SER A 214 3.55 -11.78 14.52
N ILE A 215 4.43 -11.06 13.81
CA ILE A 215 4.24 -9.63 13.53
C ILE A 215 3.21 -9.47 12.41
N ALA A 216 2.21 -8.63 12.62
CA ALA A 216 1.20 -8.34 11.61
C ALA A 216 1.82 -7.64 10.39
N GLU A 217 1.51 -8.11 9.19
CA GLU A 217 1.93 -7.49 7.93
C GLU A 217 0.81 -6.59 7.38
N VAL A 218 1.09 -5.29 7.24
CA VAL A 218 0.14 -4.33 6.65
C VAL A 218 0.76 -3.69 5.42
N TRP A 219 1.96 -3.10 5.58
CA TRP A 219 2.70 -2.47 4.50
C TRP A 219 3.99 -3.25 4.20
N GLY A 220 4.95 -3.24 5.13
CA GLY A 220 6.18 -4.02 5.05
C GLY A 220 5.97 -5.52 5.24
N THR A 221 6.98 -6.31 4.85
CA THR A 221 7.05 -7.75 5.06
C THR A 221 8.48 -8.17 5.41
N PRO A 222 8.68 -9.31 6.09
CA PRO A 222 10.00 -9.92 6.30
C PRO A 222 10.81 -10.08 5.01
N ARG A 223 10.15 -10.51 3.92
CA ARG A 223 10.75 -10.61 2.58
C ARG A 223 11.34 -9.29 2.10
N TYR A 224 10.66 -8.18 2.35
CA TYR A 224 11.16 -6.87 1.91
C TYR A 224 12.32 -6.38 2.76
N ALA A 225 12.38 -6.73 4.04
CA ALA A 225 13.56 -6.51 4.87
C ALA A 225 14.77 -7.26 4.30
N ILE A 226 14.57 -8.52 3.87
CA ILE A 226 15.60 -9.32 3.19
C ILE A 226 16.08 -8.61 1.93
N LEU A 227 15.17 -8.26 1.02
CA LEU A 227 15.51 -7.61 -0.25
C LEU A 227 16.24 -6.27 -0.03
N ARG A 228 15.87 -5.54 1.02
CA ARG A 228 16.51 -4.28 1.39
C ARG A 228 17.97 -4.47 1.81
N VAL A 229 18.20 -5.36 2.76
CA VAL A 229 19.56 -5.64 3.25
C VAL A 229 20.40 -6.29 2.15
N TYR A 230 19.83 -7.25 1.41
CA TYR A 230 20.52 -7.94 0.32
C TYR A 230 21.01 -6.96 -0.74
N ARG A 231 20.16 -6.02 -1.15
CA ARG A 231 20.55 -4.93 -2.05
C ARG A 231 21.75 -4.14 -1.53
N GLY A 232 21.80 -3.84 -0.24
CA GLY A 232 22.91 -3.11 0.38
C GLY A 232 24.23 -3.90 0.42
N LEU A 233 24.22 -5.20 0.12
CA LEU A 233 25.39 -6.08 0.10
C LEU A 233 25.93 -6.35 -1.31
N ILE A 234 25.20 -5.99 -2.35
CA ILE A 234 25.57 -6.25 -3.75
C ILE A 234 25.80 -4.94 -4.51
N ASP A 235 26.59 -5.02 -5.59
CA ASP A 235 26.74 -3.90 -6.52
C ASP A 235 25.59 -3.89 -7.52
N ASP A 236 24.50 -3.21 -7.17
CA ASP A 236 23.29 -3.11 -7.99
C ASP A 236 23.05 -1.67 -8.46
N PRO A 237 23.23 -1.39 -9.77
CA PRO A 237 23.15 -0.03 -10.31
C PRO A 237 21.73 0.53 -10.36
N GLU A 238 20.68 -0.31 -10.33
CA GLU A 238 19.29 0.17 -10.40
C GLU A 238 18.81 0.58 -9.00
N PRO A 239 18.22 1.77 -8.77
CA PRO A 239 17.79 2.16 -7.43
C PRO A 239 16.62 1.32 -6.90
N GLY A 240 16.60 1.10 -5.59
CA GLY A 240 15.58 0.28 -4.91
C GLY A 240 15.73 -1.21 -5.16
N TRP A 241 14.82 -2.03 -4.63
CA TRP A 241 14.88 -3.49 -4.68
C TRP A 241 13.74 -4.12 -5.50
N GLN A 242 12.82 -3.31 -6.03
CA GLN A 242 11.62 -3.77 -6.71
C GLN A 242 11.89 -4.65 -7.94
N HIS A 243 13.01 -4.47 -8.64
CA HIS A 243 13.41 -5.27 -9.81
C HIS A 243 13.99 -6.64 -9.42
N LEU A 244 14.47 -6.81 -8.19
CA LEU A 244 14.95 -8.08 -7.65
C LEU A 244 13.83 -8.94 -7.07
N LYS A 245 12.71 -8.30 -6.73
CA LYS A 245 11.59 -8.89 -5.99
C LYS A 245 10.88 -9.98 -6.83
N PRO A 246 10.75 -11.22 -6.32
CA PRO A 246 9.83 -12.21 -6.89
C PRO A 246 8.36 -11.75 -6.84
N SER A 247 7.53 -12.27 -7.73
CA SER A 247 6.08 -12.00 -7.71
C SER A 247 5.45 -12.51 -6.41
N ALA A 248 4.53 -11.74 -5.83
CA ALA A 248 3.70 -12.20 -4.71
C ALA A 248 2.52 -13.10 -5.17
N ILE A 249 2.27 -13.22 -6.47
CA ILE A 249 1.29 -14.16 -7.01
C ILE A 249 1.87 -15.58 -6.90
N PRO A 250 1.22 -16.51 -6.15
CA PRO A 250 1.75 -17.86 -5.97
C PRO A 250 1.89 -18.59 -7.31
N ALA A 251 3.02 -19.28 -7.50
CA ALA A 251 3.22 -20.16 -8.64
C ALA A 251 2.46 -21.48 -8.44
N ALA A 252 1.96 -22.05 -9.54
CA ALA A 252 1.40 -23.39 -9.55
C ALA A 252 2.50 -24.43 -9.83
N ASP A 253 2.31 -25.63 -9.27
CA ASP A 253 3.05 -26.80 -9.73
C ASP A 253 2.63 -27.16 -11.17
N ALA A 254 3.60 -27.35 -12.05
CA ALA A 254 3.35 -27.54 -13.47
C ALA A 254 2.70 -28.90 -13.79
N GLU A 255 3.00 -29.94 -13.02
CA GLU A 255 2.42 -31.27 -13.17
C GLU A 255 0.94 -31.25 -12.75
N LYS A 256 0.65 -30.67 -11.58
CA LYS A 256 -0.75 -30.47 -11.13
C LYS A 256 -1.56 -29.62 -12.11
N LEU A 257 -0.98 -28.56 -12.66
CA LEU A 257 -1.65 -27.74 -13.66
C LEU A 257 -2.00 -28.57 -14.90
N HIS A 258 -1.05 -29.37 -15.40
CA HIS A 258 -1.29 -30.24 -16.54
C HIS A 258 -2.39 -31.26 -16.25
N GLU A 259 -2.32 -31.97 -15.13
CA GLU A 259 -3.33 -32.94 -14.69
C GLU A 259 -4.74 -32.33 -14.68
N ARG A 260 -4.88 -31.11 -14.17
CA ARG A 260 -6.19 -30.44 -14.07
C ARG A 260 -6.70 -29.83 -15.39
N THR A 261 -5.85 -29.66 -16.41
CA THR A 261 -6.23 -28.88 -17.61
C THR A 261 -6.14 -29.64 -18.94
N HIS A 262 -5.42 -30.76 -19.00
CA HIS A 262 -5.09 -31.43 -20.26
C HIS A 262 -6.31 -31.98 -21.03
N GLU A 263 -7.37 -32.40 -20.35
CA GLU A 263 -8.60 -32.91 -20.97
C GLU A 263 -9.68 -31.84 -21.17
N LEU A 264 -9.44 -30.60 -20.71
CA LEU A 264 -10.45 -29.54 -20.76
C LEU A 264 -10.50 -28.90 -22.17
N GLU A 265 -11.68 -28.96 -22.81
CA GLU A 265 -11.87 -28.45 -24.17
C GLU A 265 -12.61 -27.11 -24.23
N GLU A 266 -13.48 -26.83 -23.27
CA GLU A 266 -14.37 -25.66 -23.24
C GLU A 266 -13.98 -24.68 -22.12
N PHE A 267 -14.10 -23.37 -22.37
CA PHE A 267 -13.76 -22.33 -21.40
C PHE A 267 -14.48 -22.52 -20.06
N GLU A 268 -15.76 -22.89 -20.11
CA GLU A 268 -16.58 -23.08 -18.92
C GLU A 268 -16.03 -24.17 -18.00
N ALA A 269 -15.48 -25.25 -18.57
CA ALA A 269 -14.88 -26.31 -17.79
C ALA A 269 -13.61 -25.84 -17.05
N TYR A 270 -12.81 -24.95 -17.67
CA TYR A 270 -11.69 -24.31 -16.98
C TYR A 270 -12.16 -23.40 -15.85
N ARG A 271 -13.26 -22.66 -16.07
CA ARG A 271 -13.84 -21.77 -15.06
C ARG A 271 -14.31 -22.56 -13.84
N GLU A 272 -15.12 -23.59 -14.04
CA GLU A 272 -15.60 -24.46 -12.96
C GLU A 272 -14.43 -25.14 -12.22
N THR A 273 -13.43 -25.64 -12.95
CA THR A 273 -12.25 -26.27 -12.33
C THR A 273 -11.46 -25.28 -11.49
N ALA A 274 -11.26 -24.04 -11.96
CA ALA A 274 -10.56 -23.02 -11.20
C ALA A 274 -11.35 -22.58 -9.96
N GLU A 275 -12.68 -22.50 -10.05
CA GLU A 275 -13.55 -22.21 -8.91
C GLU A 275 -13.45 -23.29 -7.84
N GLU A 276 -13.52 -24.58 -8.21
CA GLU A 276 -13.34 -25.71 -7.29
C GLU A 276 -11.97 -25.66 -6.60
N VAL A 277 -10.90 -25.40 -7.36
CA VAL A 277 -9.53 -25.31 -6.81
C VAL A 277 -9.38 -24.12 -5.88
N ALA A 278 -9.99 -22.97 -6.21
CA ALA A 278 -9.98 -21.77 -5.36
C ALA A 278 -10.77 -21.98 -4.06
N GLU A 279 -11.89 -22.72 -4.09
CA GLU A 279 -12.61 -23.13 -2.88
C GLU A 279 -11.76 -24.03 -1.97
N GLY A 280 -10.84 -24.80 -2.56
CA GLY A 280 -9.79 -25.54 -1.85
C GLY A 280 -8.63 -24.69 -1.31
N ASN A 281 -8.67 -23.36 -1.47
CA ASN A 281 -7.62 -22.38 -1.13
C ASN A 281 -6.29 -22.55 -1.89
N ASP A 282 -6.24 -23.29 -3.00
CA ASP A 282 -5.06 -23.36 -3.87
C ASP A 282 -5.14 -22.26 -4.95
N PHE A 283 -4.99 -21.00 -4.51
CA PHE A 283 -5.07 -19.86 -5.43
C PHE A 283 -3.96 -19.87 -6.49
N GLY A 284 -2.80 -20.47 -6.22
CA GLY A 284 -1.72 -20.57 -7.22
C GLY A 284 -2.17 -21.41 -8.41
N LEU A 285 -2.68 -22.62 -8.14
CA LEU A 285 -3.21 -23.50 -9.17
C LEU A 285 -4.45 -22.91 -9.86
N ALA A 286 -5.40 -22.35 -9.10
CA ALA A 286 -6.61 -21.75 -9.69
C ALA A 286 -6.29 -20.59 -10.65
N ILE A 287 -5.37 -19.69 -10.26
CA ILE A 287 -4.90 -18.59 -11.12
C ILE A 287 -4.25 -19.16 -12.38
N ALA A 288 -3.39 -20.17 -12.26
CA ALA A 288 -2.73 -20.78 -13.40
C ALA A 288 -3.73 -21.43 -14.38
N ILE A 289 -4.76 -22.12 -13.87
CA ILE A 289 -5.84 -22.71 -14.69
C ILE A 289 -6.55 -21.63 -15.51
N LEU A 290 -7.01 -20.54 -14.88
CA LEU A 290 -7.69 -19.46 -15.62
C LEU A 290 -6.75 -18.68 -16.53
N LYS A 291 -5.47 -18.57 -16.19
CA LYS A 291 -4.48 -17.97 -17.09
C LYS A 291 -4.33 -18.80 -18.35
N THR A 292 -4.16 -20.13 -18.20
CA THR A 292 -4.12 -21.06 -19.34
C THR A 292 -5.39 -20.98 -20.18
N ALA A 293 -6.56 -20.88 -19.53
CA ALA A 293 -7.83 -20.69 -20.23
C ALA A 293 -7.89 -19.36 -21.00
N ALA A 294 -7.49 -18.25 -20.37
CA ALA A 294 -7.47 -16.93 -21.02
C ALA A 294 -6.51 -16.89 -22.22
N GLU A 295 -5.38 -17.59 -22.16
CA GLU A 295 -4.44 -17.71 -23.29
C GLU A 295 -5.01 -18.61 -24.40
N LYS A 296 -5.62 -19.75 -24.04
CA LYS A 296 -6.25 -20.69 -25.00
C LYS A 296 -7.45 -20.08 -25.71
N PHE A 297 -8.30 -19.36 -24.99
CA PHE A 297 -9.50 -18.66 -25.49
C PHE A 297 -9.26 -17.15 -25.58
N SER A 298 -8.10 -16.76 -26.12
CA SER A 298 -7.61 -15.37 -26.11
C SER A 298 -8.48 -14.36 -26.83
N ASN A 299 -9.42 -14.80 -27.67
CA ASN A 299 -10.41 -13.96 -28.35
C ASN A 299 -11.69 -13.73 -27.53
N LEU A 300 -11.86 -14.38 -26.38
CA LEU A 300 -13.03 -14.22 -25.52
C LEU A 300 -12.76 -13.19 -24.41
N PRO A 301 -13.48 -12.05 -24.39
CA PRO A 301 -13.33 -11.06 -23.30
C PRO A 301 -13.76 -11.63 -21.94
N GLU A 302 -14.64 -12.62 -21.93
CA GLU A 302 -15.09 -13.34 -20.75
C GLU A 302 -13.94 -14.08 -20.06
N ALA A 303 -13.06 -14.74 -20.82
CA ALA A 303 -11.95 -15.52 -20.26
C ALA A 303 -10.94 -14.63 -19.51
N TRP A 304 -10.57 -13.50 -20.11
CA TRP A 304 -9.72 -12.50 -19.48
C TRP A 304 -10.38 -11.84 -18.26
N THR A 305 -11.69 -11.60 -18.32
CA THR A 305 -12.44 -11.01 -17.20
C THR A 305 -12.55 -11.98 -16.02
N ALA A 306 -12.77 -13.27 -16.28
CA ALA A 306 -12.78 -14.31 -15.26
C ALA A 306 -11.40 -14.45 -14.59
N TYR A 307 -10.33 -14.48 -15.37
CA TYR A 307 -8.95 -14.48 -14.85
C TYR A 307 -8.69 -13.24 -13.97
N ALA A 308 -9.03 -12.04 -14.44
CA ALA A 308 -8.87 -10.81 -13.66
C ALA A 308 -9.65 -10.84 -12.34
N ASN A 309 -10.87 -11.39 -12.35
CA ASN A 309 -11.71 -11.53 -11.17
C ASN A 309 -11.05 -12.46 -10.15
N LEU A 310 -10.59 -13.64 -10.57
CA LEU A 310 -9.93 -14.60 -9.67
C LEU A 310 -8.64 -14.01 -9.08
N VAL A 311 -7.80 -13.38 -9.90
CA VAL A 311 -6.58 -12.71 -9.41
C VAL A 311 -6.91 -11.63 -8.37
N THR A 312 -7.97 -10.85 -8.60
CA THR A 312 -8.45 -9.85 -7.64
C THR A 312 -8.92 -10.52 -6.33
N GLN A 313 -9.64 -11.64 -6.40
CA GLN A 313 -10.09 -12.37 -5.22
C GLN A 313 -8.93 -12.98 -4.43
N ALA A 314 -7.99 -13.60 -5.14
CA ALA A 314 -6.79 -14.20 -4.57
C ALA A 314 -5.90 -13.17 -3.85
N SER A 315 -5.92 -11.90 -4.25
CA SER A 315 -5.21 -10.82 -3.53
C SER A 315 -5.59 -10.70 -2.04
N ARG A 316 -6.71 -11.29 -1.61
CA ARG A 316 -7.14 -11.33 -0.21
C ARG A 316 -6.35 -12.33 0.64
N SER A 317 -5.64 -13.28 0.02
CA SER A 317 -4.80 -14.25 0.74
C SER A 317 -3.48 -13.63 1.23
N VAL A 318 -3.08 -12.48 0.68
CA VAL A 318 -1.92 -11.72 1.12
C VAL A 318 -2.35 -10.55 2.01
N SER A 319 -1.57 -10.26 3.05
CA SER A 319 -1.89 -9.18 3.98
C SER A 319 -1.35 -7.84 3.48
N SER A 320 -0.07 -7.81 3.08
CA SER A 320 0.64 -6.61 2.63
C SER A 320 -0.03 -5.92 1.45
N VAL A 321 -0.27 -4.61 1.58
CA VAL A 321 -0.78 -3.78 0.47
C VAL A 321 0.21 -3.72 -0.71
N LEU A 322 1.52 -3.72 -0.41
CA LEU A 322 2.55 -3.74 -1.45
C LEU A 322 2.54 -5.05 -2.25
N GLU A 323 2.30 -6.19 -1.60
CA GLU A 323 2.16 -7.49 -2.28
C GLU A 323 0.87 -7.60 -3.10
N LYS A 324 -0.26 -7.09 -2.57
CA LYS A 324 -1.54 -7.02 -3.30
C LYS A 324 -1.42 -6.32 -4.64
N GLY A 325 -0.54 -5.33 -4.75
CA GLY A 325 -0.36 -4.61 -5.99
C GLY A 325 0.08 -5.50 -7.17
N ASP A 326 0.75 -6.63 -6.94
CA ASP A 326 1.15 -7.53 -8.04
C ASP A 326 -0.10 -8.15 -8.68
N PHE A 327 -1.06 -8.57 -7.84
CA PHE A 327 -2.37 -9.06 -8.28
C PHE A 327 -3.15 -7.97 -9.02
N PHE A 328 -3.18 -6.74 -8.50
CA PHE A 328 -3.94 -5.66 -9.16
C PHE A 328 -3.33 -5.24 -10.50
N VAL A 329 -2.00 -5.23 -10.62
CA VAL A 329 -1.33 -4.98 -11.91
C VAL A 329 -1.72 -6.06 -12.92
N GLU A 330 -1.70 -7.33 -12.51
CA GLU A 330 -2.05 -8.45 -13.39
C GLU A 330 -3.54 -8.44 -13.78
N ALA A 331 -4.44 -8.24 -12.82
CA ALA A 331 -5.88 -8.11 -13.07
C ALA A 331 -6.19 -6.93 -14.01
N LYS A 332 -5.48 -5.80 -13.86
CA LYS A 332 -5.63 -4.64 -14.75
C LYS A 332 -5.19 -4.95 -16.18
N LYS A 333 -4.07 -5.68 -16.36
CA LYS A 333 -3.65 -6.12 -17.70
C LYS A 333 -4.71 -6.99 -18.37
N ALA A 334 -5.23 -7.99 -17.65
CA ALA A 334 -6.27 -8.87 -18.16
C ALA A 334 -7.57 -8.11 -18.51
N LEU A 335 -8.00 -7.17 -17.67
CA LEU A 335 -9.15 -6.30 -17.97
C LEU A 335 -8.93 -5.41 -19.19
N ASN A 336 -7.72 -4.89 -19.38
CA ASN A 336 -7.40 -4.12 -20.58
C ASN A 336 -7.50 -5.01 -21.83
N THR A 337 -6.94 -6.21 -21.79
CA THR A 337 -7.07 -7.18 -22.89
C THR A 337 -8.54 -7.47 -23.21
N ALA A 338 -9.38 -7.72 -22.19
CA ALA A 338 -10.82 -7.93 -22.40
C ALA A 338 -11.51 -6.75 -23.11
N LEU A 339 -11.15 -5.52 -22.73
CA LEU A 339 -11.73 -4.30 -23.29
C LEU A 339 -11.12 -3.88 -24.64
N GLU A 340 -9.95 -4.41 -25.00
CA GLU A 340 -9.41 -4.31 -26.35
C GLU A 340 -10.16 -5.23 -27.32
N LEU A 341 -10.58 -6.41 -26.86
CA LEU A 341 -11.39 -7.36 -27.63
C LEU A 341 -12.84 -6.87 -27.81
N ASP A 342 -13.45 -6.38 -26.73
CA ASP A 342 -14.79 -5.78 -26.73
C ASP A 342 -14.82 -4.53 -25.83
N PRO A 343 -14.73 -3.33 -26.44
CA PRO A 343 -14.73 -2.06 -25.71
C PRO A 343 -15.98 -1.80 -24.87
N ASP A 344 -17.09 -2.49 -25.13
CA ASP A 344 -18.38 -2.31 -24.45
C ASP A 344 -18.73 -3.50 -23.55
N TYR A 345 -17.81 -4.46 -23.36
CA TYR A 345 -18.02 -5.63 -22.51
C TYR A 345 -18.32 -5.24 -21.06
N ALA A 346 -19.60 -5.32 -20.69
CA ALA A 346 -20.12 -4.82 -19.42
C ALA A 346 -19.45 -5.45 -18.18
N PRO A 347 -19.20 -6.77 -18.12
CA PRO A 347 -18.57 -7.39 -16.95
C PRO A 347 -17.14 -6.86 -16.67
N ALA A 348 -16.35 -6.59 -17.71
CA ALA A 348 -15.01 -6.02 -17.53
C ALA A 348 -15.07 -4.59 -16.98
N HIS A 349 -15.97 -3.75 -17.51
CA HIS A 349 -16.19 -2.40 -16.99
C HIS A 349 -16.69 -2.42 -15.53
N LEU A 350 -17.58 -3.36 -15.19
CA LEU A 350 -18.08 -3.54 -13.83
C LEU A 350 -16.94 -3.87 -12.87
N LEU A 351 -16.12 -4.88 -13.18
CA LEU A 351 -14.99 -5.28 -12.32
C LEU A 351 -13.95 -4.16 -12.21
N ARG A 352 -13.60 -3.52 -13.33
CA ARG A 352 -12.67 -2.38 -13.34
C ARG A 352 -13.18 -1.22 -12.47
N GLY A 353 -14.44 -0.84 -12.64
CA GLY A 353 -15.07 0.22 -11.88
C GLY A 353 -15.15 -0.08 -10.39
N TYR A 354 -15.54 -1.31 -10.04
CA TYR A 354 -15.61 -1.76 -8.66
C TYR A 354 -14.23 -1.73 -7.98
N ASN A 355 -13.19 -2.26 -8.62
CA ASN A 355 -11.83 -2.28 -8.09
C ASN A 355 -11.31 -0.85 -7.82
N HIS A 356 -11.56 0.08 -8.75
CA HIS A 356 -11.21 1.50 -8.54
C HIS A 356 -11.98 2.13 -7.37
N ILE A 357 -13.29 1.93 -7.28
CA ILE A 357 -14.11 2.51 -6.21
C ILE A 357 -13.73 1.92 -4.85
N LEU A 358 -13.46 0.61 -4.78
CA LEU A 358 -13.06 -0.03 -3.53
C LEU A 358 -11.70 0.50 -3.04
N SER A 359 -10.75 0.72 -3.96
CA SER A 359 -9.47 1.37 -3.63
C SER A 359 -9.71 2.78 -3.10
N ALA A 360 -10.52 3.58 -3.81
CA ALA A 360 -10.87 4.94 -3.40
C ALA A 360 -11.59 5.00 -2.04
N TYR A 361 -12.49 4.07 -1.77
CA TYR A 361 -13.19 3.96 -0.49
C TYR A 361 -12.22 3.71 0.68
N ARG A 362 -11.19 2.86 0.46
CA ARG A 362 -10.17 2.55 1.47
C ARG A 362 -9.19 3.70 1.68
N ASN A 363 -8.69 4.28 0.59
CA ASN A 363 -7.60 5.25 0.63
C ASN A 363 -8.09 6.70 0.77
N GLY A 364 -9.36 6.97 0.48
CA GLY A 364 -9.89 8.32 0.34
C GLY A 364 -9.54 9.01 -0.98
N ASP A 365 -9.25 8.23 -2.03
CA ASP A 365 -8.99 8.75 -3.38
C ASP A 365 -10.30 9.16 -4.10
N GLU A 366 -10.18 9.78 -5.27
CA GLU A 366 -11.35 10.13 -6.09
C GLU A 366 -12.06 8.89 -6.69
N THR A 367 -13.38 8.96 -6.80
CA THR A 367 -14.22 7.86 -7.30
C THR A 367 -14.64 8.03 -8.76
N LYS A 368 -14.30 9.16 -9.40
CA LYS A 368 -14.77 9.55 -10.73
C LYS A 368 -14.42 8.54 -11.82
N THR A 369 -13.16 8.11 -11.87
CA THR A 369 -12.68 7.13 -12.87
C THR A 369 -13.40 5.78 -12.72
N GLY A 370 -13.63 5.34 -11.48
CA GLY A 370 -14.37 4.11 -11.21
C GLY A 370 -15.84 4.22 -11.58
N LEU A 371 -16.50 5.33 -11.22
CA LEU A 371 -17.89 5.61 -11.58
C LEU A 371 -18.10 5.63 -13.10
N ALA A 372 -17.19 6.23 -13.86
CA ALA A 372 -17.27 6.24 -15.32
C ALA A 372 -17.29 4.82 -15.91
N SER A 373 -16.48 3.91 -15.36
CA SER A 373 -16.50 2.49 -15.76
C SER A 373 -17.81 1.82 -15.35
N ILE A 374 -18.31 2.04 -14.13
CA ILE A 374 -19.60 1.47 -13.68
C ILE A 374 -20.77 1.93 -14.57
N TYR A 375 -20.84 3.22 -14.92
CA TYR A 375 -21.88 3.73 -15.80
C TYR A 375 -21.79 3.13 -17.21
N LYS A 376 -20.57 2.94 -17.72
CA LYS A 376 -20.38 2.25 -19.00
C LYS A 376 -20.86 0.80 -18.94
N ALA A 377 -20.65 0.09 -17.83
CA ALA A 377 -21.20 -1.24 -17.63
C ALA A 377 -22.75 -1.23 -17.60
N LEU A 378 -23.35 -0.30 -16.86
CA LEU A 378 -24.81 -0.20 -16.71
C LEU A 378 -25.56 0.01 -18.04
N VAL A 379 -25.05 0.86 -18.92
CA VAL A 379 -25.67 1.12 -20.23
C VAL A 379 -25.62 -0.12 -21.14
N ASN A 380 -24.68 -1.03 -20.90
CA ASN A 380 -24.48 -2.26 -21.67
C ASN A 380 -25.17 -3.49 -21.05
N GLY A 381 -26.24 -3.29 -20.27
CA GLY A 381 -27.25 -4.34 -20.02
C GLY A 381 -27.01 -5.29 -18.85
N LEU A 382 -26.39 -4.82 -17.75
CA LEU A 382 -26.23 -5.64 -16.53
C LEU A 382 -27.58 -6.12 -15.96
N GLN A 383 -27.62 -7.34 -15.45
CA GLN A 383 -28.80 -7.96 -14.82
C GLN A 383 -28.44 -8.64 -13.50
N GLY A 384 -29.46 -8.91 -12.67
CA GLY A 384 -29.33 -9.67 -11.43
C GLY A 384 -28.19 -9.20 -10.53
N THR A 385 -27.34 -10.13 -10.10
CA THR A 385 -26.21 -9.87 -9.19
C THR A 385 -25.21 -8.85 -9.74
N GLN A 386 -24.98 -8.81 -11.06
CA GLN A 386 -24.09 -7.81 -11.66
C GLN A 386 -24.67 -6.40 -11.58
N LEU A 387 -25.98 -6.26 -11.79
CA LEU A 387 -26.69 -4.99 -11.62
C LEU A 387 -26.67 -4.54 -10.15
N ALA A 388 -26.85 -5.48 -9.22
CA ALA A 388 -26.73 -5.21 -7.78
C ALA A 388 -25.31 -4.72 -7.41
N GLN A 389 -24.27 -5.38 -7.91
CA GLN A 389 -22.87 -4.97 -7.72
C GLN A 389 -22.58 -3.56 -8.28
N ALA A 390 -23.16 -3.20 -9.43
CA ALA A 390 -23.00 -1.86 -10.00
C ALA A 390 -23.59 -0.77 -9.08
N TYR A 391 -24.83 -0.95 -8.62
CA TYR A 391 -25.46 -0.01 -7.70
C TYR A 391 -24.77 0.04 -6.33
N PHE A 392 -24.30 -1.09 -5.82
CA PHE A 392 -23.49 -1.12 -4.60
C PHE A 392 -22.20 -0.31 -4.77
N SER A 393 -21.53 -0.44 -5.91
CA SER A 393 -20.32 0.34 -6.23
C SER A 393 -20.63 1.84 -6.28
N ILE A 394 -21.75 2.25 -6.89
CA ILE A 394 -22.20 3.65 -6.88
C ILE A 394 -22.44 4.15 -5.45
N GLY A 395 -23.07 3.32 -4.60
CA GLY A 395 -23.32 3.67 -3.20
C GLY A 395 -22.03 3.89 -2.41
N LEU A 396 -21.04 2.99 -2.58
CA LEU A 396 -19.71 3.18 -2.00
C LEU A 396 -19.07 4.49 -2.47
N ALA A 397 -19.18 4.81 -3.76
CA ALA A 397 -18.60 6.03 -4.31
C ALA A 397 -19.22 7.30 -3.71
N HIS A 398 -20.54 7.34 -3.51
CA HIS A 398 -21.21 8.46 -2.85
C HIS A 398 -20.80 8.58 -1.38
N ARG A 399 -20.72 7.45 -0.66
CA ARG A 399 -20.27 7.44 0.74
C ARG A 399 -18.82 7.94 0.88
N THR A 400 -17.91 7.54 -0.02
CA THR A 400 -16.53 8.07 -0.05
C THR A 400 -16.51 9.59 -0.21
N ASN A 401 -17.43 10.13 -1.00
CA ASN A 401 -17.56 11.57 -1.25
C ASN A 401 -18.36 12.31 -0.15
N GLY A 402 -18.80 11.63 0.91
CA GLY A 402 -19.54 12.21 2.02
C GLY A 402 -21.04 12.41 1.77
N ASP A 403 -21.60 11.84 0.71
CA ASP A 403 -23.03 11.90 0.40
C ASP A 403 -23.75 10.62 0.84
N GLU A 404 -24.11 10.58 2.12
CA GLU A 404 -24.75 9.41 2.73
C GLU A 404 -26.18 9.17 2.22
N THR A 405 -26.88 10.22 1.80
CA THR A 405 -28.24 10.11 1.25
C THR A 405 -28.21 9.37 -0.08
N LEU A 406 -27.37 9.82 -1.02
CA LEU A 406 -27.22 9.15 -2.31
C LEU A 406 -26.62 7.75 -2.17
N ALA A 407 -25.75 7.54 -1.17
CA ALA A 407 -25.22 6.21 -0.87
C ALA A 407 -26.33 5.21 -0.52
N ARG A 408 -27.22 5.57 0.40
CA ARG A 408 -28.35 4.72 0.83
C ARG A 408 -29.34 4.45 -0.30
N GLU A 409 -29.64 5.46 -1.12
CA GLU A 409 -30.50 5.26 -2.30
C GLU A 409 -29.90 4.24 -3.28
N ALA A 410 -28.59 4.29 -3.50
CA ALA A 410 -27.90 3.34 -4.36
C ALA A 410 -27.86 1.93 -3.74
N PHE A 411 -27.62 1.79 -2.43
CA PHE A 411 -27.68 0.48 -1.76
C PHE A 411 -29.09 -0.14 -1.82
N ALA A 412 -30.15 0.68 -1.69
CA ALA A 412 -31.51 0.21 -1.86
C ALA A 412 -31.78 -0.30 -3.29
N LYS A 413 -31.27 0.38 -4.32
CA LYS A 413 -31.32 -0.09 -5.72
C LYS A 413 -30.56 -1.41 -5.92
N ALA A 414 -29.42 -1.58 -5.24
CA ALA A 414 -28.67 -2.83 -5.28
C ALA A 414 -29.47 -4.01 -4.70
N ILE A 415 -30.11 -3.82 -3.54
CA ILE A 415 -30.97 -4.82 -2.90
C ILE A 415 -32.19 -5.15 -3.78
N ALA A 416 -32.76 -4.14 -4.45
CA ALA A 416 -33.88 -4.35 -5.38
C ALA A 416 -33.46 -5.17 -6.62
N ALA A 417 -32.22 -5.02 -7.09
CA ALA A 417 -31.69 -5.79 -8.21
C ALA A 417 -31.37 -7.25 -7.84
N ASP A 418 -30.86 -7.50 -6.64
CA ASP A 418 -30.69 -8.85 -6.07
C ASP A 418 -30.84 -8.82 -4.55
N ALA A 419 -31.97 -9.32 -4.06
CA ALA A 419 -32.29 -9.33 -2.64
C ALA A 419 -31.32 -10.17 -1.79
N ARG A 420 -30.55 -11.08 -2.41
CA ARG A 420 -29.57 -11.93 -1.72
C ARG A 420 -28.16 -11.33 -1.71
N PHE A 421 -27.98 -10.15 -2.32
CA PHE A 421 -26.68 -9.51 -2.41
C PHE A 421 -26.26 -8.90 -1.06
N MET A 422 -25.62 -9.73 -0.23
CA MET A 422 -25.21 -9.41 1.15
C MET A 422 -24.42 -8.11 1.31
N PRO A 423 -23.47 -7.72 0.43
CA PRO A 423 -22.72 -6.49 0.61
C PRO A 423 -23.60 -5.25 0.70
N ALA A 424 -24.66 -5.15 -0.12
CA ALA A 424 -25.59 -4.04 -0.07
C ALA A 424 -26.49 -4.07 1.17
N GLN A 425 -26.90 -5.26 1.62
CA GLN A 425 -27.67 -5.39 2.85
C GLN A 425 -26.89 -4.86 4.06
N LEU A 426 -25.62 -5.26 4.21
CA LEU A 426 -24.76 -4.81 5.29
C LEU A 426 -24.48 -3.31 5.22
N ALA A 427 -24.18 -2.80 4.03
CA ALA A 427 -23.85 -1.39 3.85
C ALA A 427 -25.03 -0.44 4.11
N ASN A 428 -26.27 -0.91 3.92
CA ASN A 428 -27.49 -0.12 4.16
C ASN A 428 -27.92 -0.10 5.65
N MET A 429 -27.38 -1.00 6.48
CA MET A 429 -27.62 -1.03 7.93
C MET A 429 -26.65 -0.14 8.73
N ALA A 430 -25.47 0.13 8.15
CA ALA A 430 -24.46 1.05 8.67
C ALA A 430 -24.74 2.48 8.19
#